data_AF-A0A951BAV5-F1
#
_entry.id   AF-A0A951BAV5-F1
#
_cell.length_a   1.000
_cell.length_b   1.000
_cell.length_c   1.000
_cell.angle_alpha   90.00
_cell.angle_beta   90.00
_cell.angle_gamma   90.00
#
_symmetry.space_group_name_H-M   'P 1'
#
loop_
_entity.id
_entity.type
_entity.pdbx_description
1 polymer ?
#
loop_
_entity_poly.entity_id
_entity_poly.type
_entity_poly.pdbx_seq_one_letter_code
_entity_poly.pdbx_strand_id
1 'polypeptide(L)'
;MKLAFALAPVFVCLTLSAQQQSAPSEQELQKQEQSQRILGVVPMFGTTSRSDAAPLTAAQKFTLFRKSAFDPVEFPIFALQAGISQSQNEFPGYGQGAQGYGKRFGATMADSVSSNFFSNYAYPALLREDPRYFRSGTGPVRRRIAHALAQEFTARRDSTGRFSFNYANLLGAFSSGGLSNLYYPSSDRGFGLTMSRSVIQLGYGSLGGLVSEFWPDVQMRISRRKRTAVQTGDR
;
A
#
# COMPACT_ATOMS: atom_id res chain seq x y z
N MET A 1 16.86 26.22 80.70
CA MET A 1 17.55 25.16 79.92
C MET A 1 16.55 24.05 79.63
N LYS A 2 16.05 23.97 78.38
CA LYS A 2 15.43 22.81 77.72
C LYS A 2 15.05 23.23 76.31
N LEU A 3 15.98 23.03 75.36
CA LEU A 3 15.73 23.15 73.93
C LEU A 3 14.87 21.95 73.49
N ALA A 4 13.74 22.21 72.84
CA ALA A 4 12.98 21.21 72.11
C ALA A 4 13.36 21.28 70.63
N PHE A 5 13.99 20.22 70.12
CA PHE A 5 14.25 20.01 68.70
C PHE A 5 12.94 19.67 67.99
N ALA A 6 12.54 20.50 67.02
CA ALA A 6 11.45 20.19 66.10
C ALA A 6 12.02 19.47 64.87
N LEU A 7 11.73 18.17 64.75
CA LEU A 7 11.94 17.38 63.53
C LEU A 7 10.85 17.74 62.51
N ALA A 8 11.23 18.42 61.43
CA ALA A 8 10.36 18.63 60.28
C ALA A 8 10.30 17.34 59.44
N PRO A 9 9.10 16.89 58.98
CA PRO A 9 9.01 15.74 58.10
C PRO A 9 9.44 16.16 56.68
N VAL A 10 10.45 15.47 56.14
CA VAL A 10 10.82 15.54 54.74
C VAL A 10 9.72 14.85 53.92
N PHE A 11 8.78 15.64 53.39
CA PHE A 11 7.87 15.17 52.35
C PHE A 11 8.65 15.02 51.05
N VAL A 12 9.16 13.81 50.78
CA VAL A 12 9.62 13.42 49.45
C VAL A 12 8.38 13.34 48.56
N CYS A 13 8.08 14.45 47.88
CA CYS A 13 7.07 14.51 46.84
C CYS A 13 7.61 13.73 45.64
N LEU A 14 7.30 12.44 45.57
CA LEU A 14 7.44 11.63 44.36
C LEU A 14 6.50 12.22 43.31
N THR A 15 6.99 13.18 42.53
CA THR A 15 6.35 13.59 41.29
C THR A 15 6.43 12.41 40.33
N LEU A 16 5.39 11.57 40.38
CA LEU A 16 5.08 10.64 39.30
C LEU A 16 4.79 11.52 38.09
N SER A 17 5.82 11.84 37.30
CA SER A 17 5.65 12.38 35.96
C SER A 17 4.90 11.34 35.16
N ALA A 18 3.57 11.42 35.22
CA ALA A 18 2.71 10.86 34.19
C ALA A 18 3.22 11.47 32.88
N GLN A 19 4.00 10.70 32.12
CA GLN A 19 4.23 11.01 30.72
C GLN A 19 2.84 11.04 30.09
N GLN A 20 2.31 12.25 29.95
CA GLN A 20 1.14 12.51 29.14
C GLN A 20 1.59 12.24 27.72
N GLN A 21 1.49 10.97 27.31
CA GLN A 21 1.72 10.55 25.94
C GLN A 21 0.64 11.26 25.12
N SER A 22 0.97 12.43 24.56
CA SER A 22 0.11 13.13 23.63
C SER A 22 -0.27 12.16 22.52
N ALA A 23 -1.55 12.15 22.14
CA ALA A 23 -2.00 11.33 21.02
C ALA A 23 -1.12 11.65 19.79
N PRO A 24 -0.64 10.63 19.06
CA PRO A 24 0.23 10.84 17.91
C PRO A 24 -0.48 11.73 16.88
N SER A 25 0.29 12.65 16.29
CA SER A 25 -0.20 13.54 15.24
C SER A 25 -0.60 12.76 13.99
N GLU A 26 -1.48 13.33 13.16
CA GLU A 26 -1.91 12.70 11.91
C GLU A 26 -0.74 12.40 10.97
N GLN A 27 0.29 13.25 10.96
CA GLN A 27 1.51 13.03 10.17
C GLN A 27 2.31 11.82 10.67
N GLU A 28 2.41 11.62 11.98
CA GLU A 28 3.08 10.46 12.56
C GLU A 28 2.33 9.18 12.25
N LEU A 29 0.99 9.20 12.35
CA LEU A 29 0.14 8.06 11.99
C LEU A 29 0.29 7.70 10.51
N GLN A 30 0.26 8.69 9.61
CA GLN A 30 0.52 8.46 8.18
C GLN A 30 1.92 7.91 7.93
N LYS A 31 2.94 8.40 8.64
CA LYS A 31 4.30 7.88 8.52
C LYS A 31 4.41 6.43 8.99
N GLN A 32 3.65 6.04 10.02
CA GLN A 32 3.55 4.67 10.49
C GLN A 32 2.82 3.76 9.50
N GLU A 33 1.71 4.20 8.91
CA GLU A 33 1.01 3.45 7.85
C GLU A 33 1.91 3.26 6.62
N GLN A 34 2.58 4.34 6.19
CA GLN A 34 3.52 4.32 5.09
C GLN A 34 4.84 3.61 5.40
N SER A 35 5.06 3.05 6.59
CA SER A 35 6.23 2.21 6.88
C SER A 35 5.89 0.71 6.91
N GLN A 36 4.61 0.35 6.79
CA GLN A 36 4.17 -1.04 6.84
C GLN A 36 4.69 -1.84 5.64
N ARG A 37 5.12 -3.07 5.92
CA ARG A 37 5.61 -4.03 4.93
C ARG A 37 5.11 -5.45 5.21
N ILE A 38 4.67 -6.16 4.17
CA ILE A 38 4.43 -7.60 4.18
C ILE A 38 5.76 -8.31 4.37
N LEU A 39 5.82 -9.20 5.37
CA LEU A 39 7.03 -9.94 5.75
C LEU A 39 8.25 -9.03 6.04
N GLY A 40 8.04 -7.73 6.26
CA GLY A 40 9.13 -6.75 6.40
C GLY A 40 9.77 -6.30 5.09
N VAL A 41 9.31 -6.79 3.94
CA VAL A 41 9.92 -6.55 2.63
C VAL A 41 8.95 -5.83 1.69
N VAL A 42 7.83 -6.44 1.32
CA VAL A 42 6.94 -5.90 0.28
C VAL A 42 6.12 -4.73 0.85
N PRO A 43 6.11 -3.55 0.21
CA PRO A 43 5.47 -2.36 0.75
C PRO A 43 3.94 -2.49 0.89
N MET A 44 3.37 -1.90 1.95
CA MET A 44 1.92 -1.75 2.16
C MET A 44 1.52 -0.29 2.39
N PHE A 45 2.25 0.64 1.79
CA PHE A 45 2.17 2.06 2.15
C PHE A 45 0.79 2.69 1.89
N GLY A 46 0.02 2.10 0.98
CA GLY A 46 -1.34 2.54 0.62
C GLY A 46 -2.45 1.91 1.46
N THR A 47 -2.16 1.27 2.61
CA THR A 47 -3.20 0.65 3.45
C THR A 47 -3.38 1.40 4.76
N THR A 48 -4.63 1.66 5.14
CA THR A 48 -5.00 2.22 6.45
C THR A 48 -6.01 1.31 7.14
N SER A 49 -5.86 1.13 8.46
CA SER A 49 -6.86 0.44 9.31
C SER A 49 -7.71 1.42 10.12
N ARG A 50 -7.62 2.71 9.80
CA ARG A 50 -8.28 3.80 10.51
C ARG A 50 -9.45 4.32 9.69
N SER A 51 -10.67 4.16 10.20
CA SER A 51 -11.87 4.73 9.58
C SER A 51 -11.90 6.26 9.66
N ASP A 52 -11.22 6.83 10.65
CA ASP A 52 -11.10 8.26 10.93
C ASP A 52 -9.90 8.92 10.23
N ALA A 53 -9.11 8.17 9.44
CA ALA A 53 -7.93 8.72 8.78
C ALA A 53 -8.30 9.96 7.95
N ALA A 54 -7.52 11.04 8.11
CA ALA A 54 -7.75 12.27 7.38
C ALA A 54 -7.43 12.04 5.89
N PRO A 55 -8.16 12.70 4.97
CA PRO A 55 -7.84 12.67 3.55
C PRO A 55 -6.40 13.12 3.26
N LEU A 56 -5.75 12.49 2.29
CA LEU A 56 -4.43 12.89 1.86
C LEU A 56 -4.51 14.17 1.00
N THR A 57 -3.60 15.11 1.24
CA THR A 57 -3.37 16.24 0.32
C THR A 57 -2.76 15.75 -1.01
N ALA A 58 -2.85 16.54 -2.08
CA ALA A 58 -2.24 16.19 -3.37
C ALA A 58 -0.72 15.89 -3.25
N ALA A 59 0.00 16.64 -2.42
CA ALA A 59 1.42 16.41 -2.16
C ALA A 59 1.69 15.09 -1.40
N GLN A 60 0.81 14.72 -0.47
CA GLN A 60 0.89 13.44 0.24
C GLN A 60 0.54 12.26 -0.69
N LYS A 61 -0.43 12.42 -1.60
CA LYS A 61 -0.73 11.42 -2.65
C LYS A 61 0.47 11.23 -3.58
N PHE A 62 1.11 12.32 -4.02
CA PHE A 62 2.34 12.24 -4.82
C PHE A 62 3.46 11.52 -4.07
N THR A 63 3.64 11.84 -2.79
CA THR A 63 4.64 11.19 -1.93
C THR A 63 4.36 9.69 -1.81
N LEU A 64 3.10 9.30 -1.59
CA LEU A 64 2.68 7.90 -1.52
C LEU A 64 2.95 7.17 -2.83
N PHE A 65 2.58 7.76 -3.98
CA PHE A 65 2.90 7.25 -5.31
C PHE A 65 4.40 7.01 -5.47
N ARG A 66 5.22 8.05 -5.26
CA ARG A 66 6.67 7.98 -5.45
C ARG A 66 7.31 6.91 -4.56
N LYS A 67 6.86 6.82 -3.31
CA LYS A 67 7.37 5.85 -2.36
C LYS A 67 7.03 4.41 -2.75
N SER A 68 5.85 4.19 -3.32
CA SER A 68 5.39 2.85 -3.72
C SER A 68 5.98 2.44 -5.07
N ALA A 69 5.92 3.31 -6.07
CA ALA A 69 6.35 3.02 -7.44
C ALA A 69 7.88 2.84 -7.58
N PHE A 70 8.66 3.44 -6.68
CA PHE A 70 10.12 3.38 -6.70
C PHE A 70 10.69 2.76 -5.42
N ASP A 71 9.91 1.92 -4.72
CA ASP A 71 10.47 1.14 -3.62
C ASP A 71 11.55 0.18 -4.18
N PRO A 72 12.72 0.04 -3.54
CA PRO A 72 13.79 -0.82 -4.05
C PRO A 72 13.37 -2.28 -4.26
N VAL A 73 12.35 -2.76 -3.54
CA VAL A 73 11.83 -4.13 -3.69
C VAL A 73 11.15 -4.35 -5.04
N GLU A 74 10.65 -3.29 -5.68
CA GLU A 74 9.98 -3.39 -6.99
C GLU A 74 10.95 -3.78 -8.11
N PHE A 75 12.21 -3.32 -8.08
CA PHE A 75 13.16 -3.59 -9.17
C PHE A 75 13.49 -5.09 -9.34
N PRO A 76 13.77 -5.87 -8.27
CA PRO A 76 13.87 -7.32 -8.37
C PRO A 76 12.57 -7.99 -8.85
N ILE A 77 11.40 -7.49 -8.46
CA ILE A 77 10.11 -8.02 -8.92
C ILE A 77 9.97 -7.80 -10.43
N PHE A 78 10.28 -6.60 -10.93
CA PHE A 78 10.26 -6.28 -12.36
C PHE A 78 11.25 -7.13 -13.15
N ALA A 79 12.44 -7.37 -12.59
CA ALA A 79 13.45 -8.24 -13.18
C ALA A 79 12.96 -9.70 -13.27
N LEU A 80 12.37 -10.22 -12.19
CA LEU A 80 11.81 -11.56 -12.17
C LEU A 80 10.68 -11.70 -13.20
N GLN A 81 9.74 -10.75 -13.23
CA GLN A 81 8.64 -10.75 -14.18
C GLN A 81 9.15 -10.68 -15.63
N ALA A 82 10.11 -9.80 -15.92
CA ALA A 82 10.74 -9.74 -17.24
C ALA A 82 11.44 -11.04 -17.63
N GLY A 83 12.04 -11.74 -16.66
CA GLY A 83 12.65 -13.06 -16.87
C GLY A 83 11.62 -14.14 -17.21
N ILE A 84 10.46 -14.11 -16.55
CA ILE A 84 9.34 -15.00 -16.87
C ILE A 84 8.85 -14.71 -18.29
N SER A 85 8.53 -13.44 -18.61
CA SER A 85 8.11 -13.03 -19.95
C SER A 85 9.16 -13.37 -21.02
N GLN A 86 10.46 -13.27 -20.70
CA GLN A 86 11.55 -13.66 -21.59
C GLN A 86 11.52 -15.16 -21.89
N SER A 87 11.42 -15.99 -20.85
CA SER A 87 11.42 -17.46 -20.97
C SER A 87 10.20 -18.00 -21.70
N GLN A 88 9.06 -17.31 -21.58
CA GLN A 88 7.82 -17.62 -22.29
C GLN A 88 7.76 -16.98 -23.69
N ASN A 89 8.77 -16.20 -24.07
CA ASN A 89 8.80 -15.43 -25.31
C ASN A 89 7.56 -14.53 -25.50
N GLU A 90 7.02 -13.97 -24.42
CA GLU A 90 5.96 -12.96 -24.48
C GLU A 90 6.47 -11.73 -25.23
N PHE A 91 5.61 -11.06 -26.00
CA PHE A 91 5.98 -9.91 -26.84
C PHE A 91 7.14 -10.23 -27.79
N PRO A 92 6.98 -11.19 -28.72
CA PRO A 92 8.08 -11.71 -29.54
C PRO A 92 8.75 -10.63 -30.39
N GLY A 93 8.07 -9.54 -30.73
CA GLY A 93 8.64 -8.39 -31.43
C GLY A 93 9.76 -7.65 -30.67
N TYR A 94 9.94 -7.91 -29.37
CA TYR A 94 11.11 -7.46 -28.63
C TYR A 94 12.39 -8.26 -28.91
N GLY A 95 12.25 -9.49 -29.44
CA GLY A 95 13.34 -10.42 -29.65
C GLY A 95 13.77 -11.16 -28.39
N GLN A 96 14.82 -11.98 -28.51
CA GLN A 96 15.44 -12.75 -27.43
C GLN A 96 16.80 -12.15 -27.02
N GLY A 97 17.45 -12.75 -26.03
CA GLY A 97 18.73 -12.27 -25.49
C GLY A 97 18.59 -11.02 -24.61
N ALA A 98 19.74 -10.44 -24.25
CA ALA A 98 19.81 -9.33 -23.28
C ALA A 98 19.01 -8.09 -23.71
N GLN A 99 18.97 -7.79 -25.01
CA GLN A 99 18.19 -6.66 -25.52
C GLN A 99 16.68 -6.89 -25.37
N GLY A 100 16.19 -8.09 -25.71
CA GLY A 100 14.79 -8.46 -25.52
C GLY A 100 14.38 -8.42 -24.04
N TYR A 101 15.24 -8.94 -23.17
CA TYR A 101 15.03 -8.91 -21.73
C TYR A 101 14.96 -7.47 -21.21
N GLY A 102 15.88 -6.61 -21.64
CA GLY A 102 15.90 -5.19 -21.24
C GLY A 102 14.63 -4.44 -21.67
N LYS A 103 14.08 -4.74 -22.85
CA LYS A 103 12.79 -4.19 -23.29
C LYS A 103 11.63 -4.66 -22.42
N ARG A 104 11.58 -5.95 -22.08
CA ARG A 104 10.56 -6.51 -21.18
C ARG A 104 10.66 -5.90 -19.78
N PHE A 105 11.86 -5.76 -19.25
CA PHE A 105 12.10 -5.09 -17.97
C PHE A 105 11.62 -3.64 -17.99
N GLY A 106 12.00 -2.88 -19.02
CA GLY A 106 11.56 -1.50 -19.20
C GLY A 106 10.04 -1.38 -19.34
N ALA A 107 9.40 -2.29 -20.08
CA ALA A 107 7.96 -2.35 -20.24
C ALA A 107 7.26 -2.64 -18.90
N THR A 108 7.70 -3.66 -18.15
CA THR A 108 7.15 -3.99 -16.82
C THR A 108 7.26 -2.81 -15.86
N MET A 109 8.41 -2.14 -15.83
CA MET A 109 8.61 -0.95 -15.01
C MET A 109 7.68 0.19 -15.46
N ALA A 110 7.57 0.44 -16.75
CA ALA A 110 6.71 1.49 -17.30
C ALA A 110 5.23 1.22 -17.01
N ASP A 111 4.76 -0.01 -17.15
CA ASP A 111 3.40 -0.42 -16.79
C ASP A 111 3.13 -0.18 -15.31
N SER A 112 4.01 -0.67 -14.42
CA SER A 112 3.85 -0.52 -12.97
C SER A 112 3.87 0.94 -12.52
N VAL A 113 4.84 1.73 -12.98
CA VAL A 113 4.98 3.14 -12.62
C VAL A 113 3.83 3.96 -13.18
N SER A 114 3.43 3.75 -14.44
CA SER A 114 2.33 4.51 -15.04
C SER A 114 0.97 4.17 -14.42
N SER A 115 0.72 2.89 -14.11
CA SER A 115 -0.45 2.44 -13.36
C SER A 115 -0.52 3.15 -12.00
N ASN A 116 0.56 3.13 -11.22
CA ASN A 116 0.62 3.81 -9.93
C ASN A 116 0.47 5.33 -10.09
N PHE A 117 1.08 5.93 -11.11
CA PHE A 117 0.99 7.36 -11.35
C PHE A 117 -0.45 7.79 -11.62
N PHE A 118 -1.15 7.11 -12.53
CA PHE A 118 -2.52 7.49 -12.87
C PHE A 118 -3.52 7.13 -11.79
N SER A 119 -3.49 5.88 -11.30
CA SER A 119 -4.49 5.33 -10.38
C SER A 119 -4.29 5.76 -8.94
N ASN A 120 -3.06 6.05 -8.50
CA ASN A 120 -2.74 6.38 -7.10
C ASN A 120 -2.33 7.85 -6.89
N TYR A 121 -2.08 8.62 -7.95
CA TYR A 121 -1.75 10.05 -7.82
C TYR A 121 -2.54 10.98 -8.73
N ALA A 122 -2.38 10.91 -10.06
CA ALA A 122 -2.89 11.93 -10.97
C ALA A 122 -4.42 12.05 -10.91
N TYR A 123 -5.14 10.95 -11.12
CA TYR A 123 -6.60 10.98 -11.00
C TYR A 123 -7.08 11.13 -9.56
N PRO A 124 -6.49 10.48 -8.53
CA PRO A 124 -6.87 10.72 -7.13
C PRO A 124 -6.74 12.19 -6.70
N ALA A 125 -5.68 12.88 -7.14
CA ALA A 125 -5.49 14.30 -6.87
C ALA A 125 -6.52 15.16 -7.63
N LEU A 126 -6.80 14.83 -8.90
CA LEU A 126 -7.74 15.57 -9.73
C LEU A 126 -9.20 15.39 -9.28
N LEU A 127 -9.60 14.15 -9.00
CA LEU A 127 -10.98 13.75 -8.70
C LEU A 127 -11.30 13.77 -7.20
N ARG A 128 -10.31 14.14 -6.38
CA ARG A 128 -10.42 14.20 -4.91
C ARG A 128 -10.88 12.87 -4.32
N GLU A 129 -10.22 11.80 -4.75
CA GLU A 129 -10.40 10.43 -4.27
C GLU A 129 -9.18 10.01 -3.45
N ASP A 130 -9.38 9.35 -2.32
CA ASP A 130 -8.29 8.81 -1.51
C ASP A 130 -7.80 7.50 -2.14
N PRO A 131 -6.51 7.41 -2.54
CA PRO A 131 -5.98 6.23 -3.21
C PRO A 131 -5.71 5.05 -2.24
N ARG A 132 -5.90 5.24 -0.93
CA ARG A 132 -5.62 4.19 0.06
C ARG A 132 -6.71 3.13 0.12
N TYR A 133 -6.28 1.90 0.37
CA TYR A 133 -7.13 0.81 0.83
C TYR A 133 -7.50 1.00 2.31
N PHE A 134 -8.79 1.13 2.61
CA PHE A 134 -9.32 1.22 3.97
C PHE A 134 -9.76 -0.16 4.45
N ARG A 135 -8.88 -0.78 5.24
CA ARG A 135 -9.09 -2.09 5.82
C ARG A 135 -10.28 -2.10 6.76
N SER A 136 -11.17 -3.09 6.59
CA SER A 136 -12.29 -3.32 7.51
C SER A 136 -11.82 -4.03 8.79
N GLY A 137 -11.00 -5.07 8.62
CA GLY A 137 -10.26 -5.74 9.70
C GLY A 137 -11.08 -6.53 10.72
N THR A 138 -12.41 -6.45 10.68
CA THR A 138 -13.31 -7.08 11.65
C THR A 138 -14.50 -7.74 10.94
N GLY A 139 -15.16 -8.67 11.64
CA GLY A 139 -16.33 -9.39 11.12
C GLY A 139 -16.02 -10.64 10.29
N PRO A 140 -17.06 -11.26 9.70
CA PRO A 140 -16.94 -12.55 9.01
C PRO A 140 -16.07 -12.48 7.76
N VAL A 141 -15.31 -13.55 7.47
CA VAL A 141 -14.39 -13.65 6.32
C VAL A 141 -15.08 -13.31 4.99
N ARG A 142 -16.29 -13.82 4.75
CA ARG A 142 -17.03 -13.53 3.51
C ARG A 142 -17.33 -12.05 3.31
N ARG A 143 -17.69 -11.33 4.38
CA ARG A 143 -17.93 -9.89 4.33
C ARG A 143 -16.66 -9.12 4.02
N ARG A 144 -15.53 -9.55 4.57
CA ARG A 144 -14.21 -8.93 4.35
C ARG A 144 -13.68 -9.18 2.94
N ILE A 145 -13.91 -10.37 2.38
CA ILE A 145 -13.65 -10.65 0.96
C ILE A 145 -14.49 -9.72 0.08
N ALA A 146 -15.80 -9.65 0.32
CA ALA A 146 -16.68 -8.76 -0.45
C ALA A 146 -16.26 -7.29 -0.33
N HIS A 147 -15.88 -6.84 0.86
CA HIS A 147 -15.33 -5.50 1.11
C HIS A 147 -14.06 -5.24 0.30
N ALA A 148 -13.09 -6.17 0.34
CA ALA A 148 -11.83 -6.05 -0.38
C ALA A 148 -12.02 -5.97 -1.89
N LEU A 149 -12.89 -6.80 -2.46
CA LEU A 149 -13.21 -6.77 -3.88
C LEU A 149 -14.00 -5.51 -4.27
N ALA A 150 -14.93 -5.05 -3.42
CA ALA A 150 -15.71 -3.84 -3.69
C ALA A 150 -14.87 -2.56 -3.66
N GLN A 151 -13.80 -2.53 -2.86
CA GLN A 151 -12.92 -1.37 -2.71
C GLN A 151 -12.06 -1.10 -3.94
N GLU A 152 -11.86 -2.10 -4.81
CA GLU A 152 -11.26 -1.87 -6.13
C GLU A 152 -12.10 -0.88 -6.96
N PHE A 153 -13.42 -0.99 -6.83
CA PHE A 153 -14.40 -0.18 -7.55
C PHE A 153 -14.98 0.97 -6.72
N THR A 154 -14.56 1.12 -5.46
CA THR A 154 -15.03 2.20 -4.59
C THR A 154 -13.89 2.93 -3.89
N ALA A 155 -13.90 4.26 -3.99
CA ALA A 155 -12.91 5.12 -3.35
C ALA A 155 -13.59 6.03 -2.32
N ARG A 156 -12.86 6.34 -1.25
CA ARG A 156 -13.28 7.34 -0.28
C ARG A 156 -13.07 8.73 -0.88
N ARG A 157 -14.10 9.58 -0.82
CA ARG A 157 -14.00 10.98 -1.27
C ARG A 157 -13.27 11.82 -0.23
N ASP A 158 -12.34 12.64 -0.66
CA ASP A 158 -11.59 13.52 0.25
C ASP A 158 -12.52 14.52 0.95
N SER A 159 -13.49 15.07 0.23
CA SER A 159 -14.36 16.14 0.75
C SER A 159 -15.43 15.66 1.73
N THR A 160 -16.01 14.47 1.48
CA THR A 160 -17.15 13.97 2.27
C THR A 160 -16.77 12.82 3.19
N GLY A 161 -15.60 12.19 2.98
CA GLY A 161 -15.18 10.98 3.68
C GLY A 161 -16.03 9.75 3.37
N ARG A 162 -16.99 9.83 2.44
CA ARG A 162 -17.87 8.73 2.03
C ARG A 162 -17.29 7.94 0.87
N PHE A 163 -17.62 6.66 0.79
CA PHE A 163 -17.29 5.82 -0.36
C PHE A 163 -18.24 6.08 -1.54
N SER A 164 -17.69 6.06 -2.74
CA SER A 164 -18.42 6.16 -4.01
C SER A 164 -17.62 5.45 -5.10
N PHE A 165 -18.13 5.39 -6.32
CA PHE A 165 -17.42 4.76 -7.43
C PHE A 165 -15.99 5.32 -7.60
N ASN A 166 -15.02 4.41 -7.81
CA ASN A 166 -13.60 4.73 -7.97
C ASN A 166 -13.30 5.09 -9.43
N TYR A 167 -13.50 6.36 -9.78
CA TYR A 167 -13.22 6.83 -11.14
C TYR A 167 -11.71 6.90 -11.38
N ALA A 168 -10.92 7.19 -10.35
CA ALA A 168 -9.48 7.32 -10.49
C ALA A 168 -8.82 6.01 -10.93
N ASN A 169 -9.22 4.89 -10.31
CA ASN A 169 -8.67 3.59 -10.65
C ASN A 169 -9.14 3.10 -12.02
N LEU A 170 -10.42 3.32 -12.36
CA LEU A 170 -10.94 2.96 -13.68
C LEU A 170 -10.22 3.74 -14.79
N LEU A 171 -10.17 5.06 -14.70
CA LEU A 171 -9.48 5.91 -15.68
C LEU A 171 -7.97 5.63 -15.68
N GLY A 172 -7.40 5.35 -14.51
CA GLY A 172 -6.00 5.00 -14.36
C GLY A 172 -5.62 3.74 -15.13
N ALA A 173 -6.42 2.68 -15.01
CA ALA A 173 -6.23 1.43 -15.75
C ALA A 173 -6.33 1.61 -17.28
N PHE A 174 -7.22 2.48 -17.75
CA PHE A 174 -7.32 2.78 -19.18
C PHE A 174 -6.17 3.64 -19.69
N SER A 175 -5.75 4.65 -18.91
CA SER A 175 -4.65 5.54 -19.29
C SER A 175 -3.31 4.83 -19.29
N SER A 176 -3.01 3.98 -18.30
CA SER A 176 -1.81 3.13 -18.29
C SER A 176 -1.84 2.12 -19.45
N GLY A 177 -2.95 1.42 -19.63
CA GLY A 177 -3.13 0.47 -20.73
C GLY A 177 -3.03 1.12 -22.11
N GLY A 178 -3.50 2.37 -22.26
CA GLY A 178 -3.34 3.18 -23.46
C GLY A 178 -1.89 3.59 -23.69
N LEU A 179 -1.21 4.07 -22.64
CA LEU A 179 0.20 4.46 -22.67
C LEU A 179 1.11 3.29 -23.04
N SER A 180 0.75 2.07 -22.65
CA SER A 180 1.49 0.85 -23.00
C SER A 180 1.69 0.65 -24.50
N ASN A 181 0.79 1.20 -25.33
CA ASN A 181 0.91 1.14 -26.78
C ASN A 181 2.12 1.91 -27.33
N LEU A 182 2.73 2.81 -26.56
CA LEU A 182 3.90 3.56 -27.02
C LEU A 182 5.16 2.69 -27.05
N TYR A 183 5.26 1.69 -26.17
CA TYR A 183 6.48 0.91 -26.00
C TYR A 183 6.34 -0.59 -26.29
N TYR A 184 5.14 -1.19 -26.26
CA TYR A 184 4.95 -2.60 -26.69
C TYR A 184 5.27 -2.83 -28.17
N PRO A 185 5.57 -4.04 -28.67
CA PRO A 185 5.72 -4.27 -30.11
C PRO A 185 4.43 -3.99 -30.89
N SER A 186 4.51 -3.65 -32.18
CA SER A 186 3.33 -3.29 -32.98
C SER A 186 2.22 -4.35 -33.01
N SER A 187 2.59 -5.64 -32.93
CA SER A 187 1.66 -6.78 -32.83
C SER A 187 0.88 -6.82 -31.51
N ASP A 188 1.40 -6.16 -30.48
CA ASP A 188 0.92 -6.22 -29.09
C ASP A 188 0.32 -4.87 -28.66
N ARG A 189 -0.15 -4.07 -29.62
CA ARG A 189 -0.80 -2.78 -29.41
C ARG A 189 -2.24 -2.80 -29.90
N GLY A 190 -3.01 -1.80 -29.49
CA GLY A 190 -4.34 -1.51 -30.02
C GLY A 190 -5.43 -1.61 -28.96
N PHE A 191 -6.61 -1.15 -29.33
CA PHE A 191 -7.73 -0.95 -28.41
C PHE A 191 -8.11 -2.21 -27.62
N GLY A 192 -8.22 -3.36 -28.30
CA GLY A 192 -8.57 -4.63 -27.64
C GLY A 192 -7.54 -5.07 -26.60
N LEU A 193 -6.25 -4.90 -26.89
CA LEU A 193 -5.17 -5.24 -25.95
C LEU A 193 -5.08 -4.24 -24.80
N THR A 194 -5.33 -2.96 -25.05
CA THR A 194 -5.51 -1.96 -23.99
C THR A 194 -6.63 -2.35 -23.04
N MET A 195 -7.82 -2.70 -23.57
CA MET A 195 -8.95 -3.14 -22.75
C MET A 195 -8.59 -4.37 -21.90
N SER A 196 -7.94 -5.37 -22.48
CA SER A 196 -7.50 -6.57 -21.79
C SER A 196 -6.54 -6.25 -20.64
N ARG A 197 -5.52 -5.41 -20.90
CA ARG A 197 -4.56 -4.96 -19.87
C ARG A 197 -5.24 -4.17 -18.75
N SER A 198 -6.17 -3.29 -19.08
CA SER A 198 -6.93 -2.52 -18.08
C SER A 198 -7.74 -3.44 -17.16
N VAL A 199 -8.40 -4.47 -17.70
CA VAL A 199 -9.13 -5.46 -16.90
C VAL A 199 -8.19 -6.28 -16.02
N ILE A 200 -7.05 -6.73 -16.56
CA ILE A 200 -6.03 -7.46 -15.79
C ILE A 200 -5.50 -6.58 -14.64
N GLN A 201 -5.26 -5.30 -14.88
CA GLN A 201 -4.82 -4.35 -13.85
C GLN A 201 -5.84 -4.24 -12.71
N LEU A 202 -7.12 -4.10 -13.02
CA LEU A 202 -8.19 -4.07 -12.00
C LEU A 202 -8.28 -5.40 -11.23
N GLY A 203 -8.00 -6.52 -11.91
CA GLY A 203 -7.86 -7.83 -11.28
C GLY A 203 -6.71 -7.87 -10.27
N TYR A 204 -5.54 -7.33 -10.63
CA TYR A 204 -4.41 -7.21 -9.69
C TYR A 204 -4.73 -6.30 -8.51
N GLY A 205 -5.43 -5.18 -8.73
CA GLY A 205 -5.90 -4.31 -7.64
C GLY A 205 -6.82 -5.06 -6.66
N SER A 206 -7.77 -5.84 -7.17
CA SER A 206 -8.65 -6.69 -6.36
C SER A 206 -7.86 -7.71 -5.52
N LEU A 207 -6.86 -8.37 -6.11
CA LEU A 207 -5.97 -9.29 -5.39
C LEU A 207 -5.14 -8.55 -4.34
N GLY A 208 -4.61 -7.38 -4.67
CA GLY A 208 -3.92 -6.50 -3.74
C GLY A 208 -4.78 -6.12 -2.55
N GLY A 209 -6.05 -5.76 -2.78
CA GLY A 209 -7.03 -5.47 -1.73
C GLY A 209 -7.25 -6.65 -0.78
N LEU A 210 -7.33 -7.88 -1.29
CA LEU A 210 -7.41 -9.09 -0.45
C LEU A 210 -6.16 -9.26 0.41
N VAL A 211 -4.98 -9.05 -0.16
CA VAL A 211 -3.72 -9.09 0.59
C VAL A 211 -3.72 -8.00 1.66
N SER A 212 -4.10 -6.77 1.35
CA SER A 212 -4.21 -5.66 2.31
C SER A 212 -5.21 -5.93 3.45
N GLU A 213 -6.32 -6.60 3.16
CA GLU A 213 -7.34 -6.94 4.15
C GLU A 213 -6.84 -7.99 5.15
N PHE A 214 -6.23 -9.07 4.64
CA PHE A 214 -5.95 -10.27 5.43
C PHE A 214 -4.50 -10.40 5.92
N TRP A 215 -3.52 -9.76 5.28
CA TRP A 215 -2.12 -9.85 5.69
C TRP A 215 -1.89 -9.45 7.16
N PRO A 216 -2.48 -8.34 7.68
CA PRO A 216 -2.28 -7.97 9.09
C PRO A 216 -2.72 -9.07 10.07
N ASP A 217 -3.76 -9.86 9.74
CA ASP A 217 -4.21 -10.96 10.60
C ASP A 217 -3.21 -12.13 10.60
N VAL A 218 -2.67 -12.45 9.42
CA VAL A 218 -1.63 -13.46 9.27
C VAL A 218 -0.39 -13.07 10.08
N GLN A 219 0.05 -11.82 9.95
CA GLN A 219 1.18 -11.29 10.70
C GLN A 219 0.96 -11.33 12.22
N MET A 220 -0.23 -10.94 12.69
CA MET A 220 -0.58 -11.04 14.11
C MET A 220 -0.53 -12.49 14.61
N ARG A 221 -1.08 -13.45 13.85
CA ARG A 221 -1.07 -14.88 14.23
C ARG A 221 0.35 -15.45 14.30
N ILE A 222 1.20 -15.14 13.32
CA ILE A 222 2.62 -15.56 13.30
C ILE A 222 3.35 -14.97 14.52
N SER A 223 3.16 -13.69 14.79
CA SER A 223 3.84 -12.99 15.88
C SER A 223 3.42 -13.51 17.26
N ARG A 224 2.13 -13.82 17.46
CA ARG A 224 1.62 -14.45 18.68
C ARG A 224 2.22 -15.84 18.90
N ARG A 225 2.26 -16.69 17.86
CA ARG A 225 2.86 -18.03 17.95
C ARG A 225 4.34 -17.98 18.34
N LYS A 226 5.11 -17.05 17.77
CA LYS A 226 6.53 -16.85 18.15
C LYS A 226 6.69 -16.47 19.61
N ARG A 227 5.87 -15.54 20.13
CA ARG A 227 5.90 -15.14 21.55
C ARG A 227 5.57 -16.30 22.49
N THR A 228 4.55 -17.09 22.16
CA THR A 228 4.19 -18.27 22.96
C THR A 228 5.29 -19.34 22.93
N ALA A 229 5.88 -19.63 21.77
CA ALA A 229 6.96 -20.60 21.66
C ALA A 229 8.19 -20.22 22.51
N VAL A 230 8.59 -18.94 22.50
CA VAL A 230 9.69 -18.43 23.35
C VAL A 230 9.36 -18.63 24.83
N GLN A 231 8.14 -18.30 25.26
CA GLN A 231 7.71 -18.48 26.66
C GLN A 231 7.62 -19.94 27.12
N THR A 232 7.51 -20.90 26.18
CA THR A 232 7.39 -22.33 26.50
C THR A 232 8.72 -23.08 26.40
N GLY A 233 9.71 -22.53 25.67
CA GLY A 233 11.05 -23.10 25.51
C GLY A 233 12.07 -22.71 26.60
N ASP A 234 11.74 -21.73 27.44
CA ASP A 234 12.51 -21.34 28.65
C ASP A 234 12.07 -22.15 29.91
N ARG A 235 11.53 -23.36 29.73
CA ARG A 235 11.13 -24.28 30.82
C ARG A 235 11.85 -25.61 30.74
#